data_AF-A0A7Y2TWN2-F1
#
_entry.id   AF-A0A7Y2TWN2-F1
#
_cell.length_a   1.000
_cell.length_b   1.000
_cell.length_c   1.000
_cell.angle_alpha   90.00
_cell.angle_beta   90.00
_cell.angle_gamma   90.00
#
_symmetry.space_group_name_H-M   'P 1'
#
loop_
_entity.id
_entity.type
_entity.pdbx_description
1 polymer ?
#
loop_
_entity_poly.entity_id
_entity_poly.type
_entity_poly.pdbx_seq_one_letter_code
_entity_poly.pdbx_strand_id
1 'polypeptide(L)' 'MIRFWDGFLSALGAILTLILIGVPLWGAVLALRAEMLPVWGWGAVVGLGFVGLVMVGAFLRKAGRGVHPLRERRR' A
#
# COMPACT_ATOMS: atom_id res chain seq x y z
N MET A 1 0.34 18.68 20.34
CA MET A 1 0.61 19.39 19.07
C MET A 1 0.79 18.35 17.98
N ILE A 2 -0.05 18.37 16.95
CA ILE A 2 0.08 17.45 15.80
C ILE A 2 1.37 17.82 15.08
N ARG A 3 2.30 16.87 14.94
CA ARG A 3 3.54 17.08 14.18
C ARG A 3 3.18 16.98 12.70
N PHE A 4 2.82 18.11 12.09
CA PHE A 4 2.34 18.18 10.71
C PHE A 4 3.28 17.46 9.72
N TRP A 5 4.60 17.65 9.89
CA TRP A 5 5.63 16.97 9.10
C TRP A 5 5.60 15.45 9.22
N ASP A 6 5.39 14.92 10.43
CA ASP A 6 5.27 13.47 10.64
C ASP A 6 4.03 12.90 9.95
N GLY A 7 2.93 13.66 9.95
CA GLY A 7 1.71 13.32 9.23
C GLY A 7 1.92 13.32 7.72
N PHE A 8 2.58 14.35 7.18
CA PHE A 8 2.93 14.46 5.77
C PHE A 8 3.83 13.30 5.30
N LEU A 9 4.86 12.94 6.07
CA LEU A 9 5.73 11.79 5.76
C LEU A 9 4.94 10.47 5.72
N SER A 10 3.95 10.31 6.60
CA SER A 10 3.06 9.15 6.55
C SER A 10 2.14 9.16 5.33
N ALA A 11 1.63 10.32 4.91
CA ALA A 11 0.84 10.43 3.68
C ALA A 11 1.71 10.11 2.44
N LEU A 12 2.95 10.60 2.40
CA LEU A 12 3.92 10.26 1.37
C LEU A 12 4.24 8.76 1.36
N GLY A 13 4.38 8.14 2.54
CA GLY A 13 4.54 6.69 2.67
C GLY A 13 3.35 5.90 2.10
N ALA A 14 2.13 6.39 2.29
CA ALA A 14 0.93 5.80 1.69
C ALA A 14 0.97 5.88 0.15
N ILE A 15 1.32 7.04 -0.41
CA ILE A 15 1.44 7.26 -1.85
C ILE A 15 2.52 6.35 -2.44
N LEU A 16 3.71 6.30 -1.83
CA LEU A 16 4.80 5.44 -2.26
C LEU A 16 4.41 3.97 -2.23
N THR A 17 3.71 3.53 -1.18
CA THR A 17 3.19 2.16 -1.10
C THR A 17 2.23 1.86 -2.24
N LEU A 18 1.32 2.79 -2.55
CA LEU A 18 0.35 2.64 -3.63
C LEU A 18 1.02 2.59 -5.00
N ILE A 19 2.09 3.36 -5.22
CA ILE A 19 2.87 3.31 -6.47
C ILE A 19 3.64 1.99 -6.55
N LEU A 20 4.42 1.64 -5.52
CA LEU A 20 5.31 0.48 -5.53
C LEU A 20 4.56 -0.85 -5.59
N ILE A 21 3.36 -0.94 -5.01
CA ILE A 21 2.52 -2.14 -5.08
C ILE A 21 1.54 -2.06 -6.26
N GLY A 22 0.90 -0.90 -6.45
CA GLY A 22 -0.17 -0.73 -7.44
C GLY A 22 0.31 -0.85 -8.88
N VAL A 23 1.50 -0.36 -9.21
CA VAL A 23 2.04 -0.46 -10.58
C VAL A 23 2.33 -1.93 -10.97
N PRO A 24 3.07 -2.72 -10.15
CA PRO A 24 3.22 -4.16 -10.42
C PRO A 24 1.89 -4.92 -10.40
N LEU A 25 0.98 -4.59 -9.49
CA LEU A 25 -0.33 -5.22 -9.40
C LEU A 25 -1.16 -5.00 -10.68
N TRP A 26 -1.15 -3.77 -11.20
CA TRP A 26 -1.78 -3.43 -12.48
C TRP A 26 -1.17 -4.23 -13.62
N GLY A 27 0.16 -4.32 -13.68
CA GLY A 27 0.88 -5.13 -14.67
C GLY A 27 0.47 -6.61 -14.61
N ALA A 28 0.35 -7.17 -13.41
CA ALA A 28 -0.10 -8.55 -13.21
C ALA A 28 -1.56 -8.76 -13.68
N VAL A 29 -2.45 -7.80 -13.44
CA VAL A 29 -3.82 -7.83 -13.96
C VAL A 29 -3.83 -7.80 -15.50
N LEU A 30 -3.01 -6.96 -16.12
CA LEU A 30 -2.90 -6.93 -17.58
C LEU A 30 -2.38 -8.26 -18.14
N ALA A 31 -1.35 -8.85 -17.53
CA ALA A 31 -0.80 -10.14 -17.94
C ALA A 31 -1.82 -11.29 -17.82
N LEU A 32 -2.59 -11.32 -16.73
CA LEU A 32 -3.67 -12.30 -16.55
C LEU A 32 -4.79 -12.13 -17.58
N ARG A 33 -5.18 -10.89 -17.89
CA ARG A 33 -6.20 -10.58 -18.90
C ARG A 33 -5.73 -10.91 -20.32
N ALA A 34 -4.44 -10.84 -20.57
CA ALA A 34 -3.81 -11.22 -21.84
C ALA A 34 -3.50 -12.73 -21.93
N GLU A 35 -3.99 -13.55 -21.00
CA GLU A 35 -3.75 -15.01 -20.94
C GLU A 35 -2.26 -15.41 -20.90
N MET A 36 -1.38 -14.48 -20.52
CA MET A 36 0.06 -14.74 -20.38
C MET A 36 0.40 -15.50 -19.08
N LEU A 37 -0.57 -15.58 -18.16
CA LEU A 37 -0.46 -16.24 -16.87
C LEU A 37 -1.69 -17.14 -16.63
N PRO A 38 -1.51 -18.25 -15.90
CA PRO A 38 -2.62 -19.16 -15.59
C PRO A 38 -3.66 -18.53 -14.66
N VAL A 39 -4.91 -18.98 -14.77
CA VAL A 39 -6.08 -18.39 -14.07
C VAL A 39 -5.95 -18.36 -12.54
N TRP A 40 -5.21 -19.30 -11.95
CA TRP A 40 -4.97 -19.31 -10.50
C TRP A 40 -4.17 -18.09 -10.02
N GLY A 41 -3.46 -17.39 -10.92
CA GLY A 41 -2.74 -16.16 -10.63
C GLY A 41 -3.64 -15.02 -10.14
N TRP A 42 -4.95 -15.06 -10.42
CA TRP A 42 -5.92 -14.15 -9.81
C TRP A 42 -5.90 -14.19 -8.28
N GLY A 43 -5.70 -15.37 -7.68
CA GLY A 43 -5.59 -15.50 -6.23
C GLY A 43 -4.42 -14.70 -5.65
N ALA A 44 -3.25 -14.76 -6.31
CA ALA A 44 -2.08 -14.00 -5.90
C ALA A 44 -2.28 -12.49 -6.07
N VAL A 45 -2.89 -12.05 -7.18
CA VAL A 45 -3.22 -10.65 -7.43
C VAL A 45 -4.19 -10.10 -6.38
N VAL A 46 -5.27 -10.82 -6.09
CA VAL A 46 -6.24 -10.40 -5.05
C VAL A 46 -5.55 -10.31 -3.68
N GLY A 47 -4.73 -11.30 -3.32
CA GLY A 47 -3.97 -11.29 -2.06
C GLY A 47 -3.01 -10.10 -1.94
N LEU A 48 -2.22 -9.83 -2.98
CA LEU A 48 -1.32 -8.68 -3.05
C LEU A 48 -2.08 -7.35 -2.96
N GLY A 49 -3.19 -7.23 -3.68
CA GLY A 49 -4.06 -6.06 -3.63
C GLY A 49 -4.61 -5.80 -2.23
N PHE A 50 -5.08 -6.85 -1.55
CA PHE A 50 -5.56 -6.76 -0.18
C PHE A 50 -4.46 -6.28 0.79
N VAL A 51 -3.27 -6.89 0.74
CA VAL A 51 -2.13 -6.49 1.58
C VAL A 51 -1.73 -5.04 1.32
N GLY A 52 -1.66 -4.64 0.05
CA GLY A 52 -1.36 -3.27 -0.35
C GLY A 52 -2.35 -2.26 0.24
N LEU A 53 -3.66 -2.55 0.17
CA LEU A 53 -4.70 -1.71 0.76
C LEU A 53 -4.58 -1.61 2.29
N VAL A 54 -4.28 -2.70 2.98
CA VAL A 54 -4.05 -2.70 4.42
C VAL A 54 -2.87 -1.81 4.79
N MET A 55 -1.75 -1.90 4.04
CA MET A 55 -0.57 -1.07 4.28
C MET A 55 -0.84 0.41 4.02
N VAL A 56 -1.48 0.75 2.89
CA VAL A 56 -1.89 2.13 2.58
C VAL A 56 -2.79 2.68 3.68
N GLY A 57 -3.80 1.91 4.11
CA GLY A 57 -4.70 2.29 5.20
C GLY A 57 -3.97 2.53 6.53
N ALA A 58 -2.93 1.74 6.83
CA ALA A 58 -2.11 1.93 8.02
C ALA A 58 -1.32 3.25 7.98
N PHE A 59 -0.72 3.59 6.83
CA PHE A 59 -0.03 4.87 6.64
C PHE A 59 -0.98 6.06 6.68
N LEU A 60 -2.15 5.99 6.04
CA LEU A 60 -3.17 7.04 6.11
C LEU A 60 -3.66 7.26 7.55
N ARG A 61 -3.82 6.19 8.32
CA ARG A 61 -4.17 6.29 9.75
C ARG A 61 -3.07 6.96 10.56
N LYS A 62 -1.79 6.72 10.25
CA LYS A 62 -0.66 7.42 10.87
C LYS A 62 -0.62 8.90 10.45
N ALA A 63 -0.90 9.19 9.18
CA ALA A 63 -0.96 10.54 8.64
C ALA A 63 -2.01 11.39 9.37
N GLY A 64 -3.24 10.90 9.48
CA GLY A 64 -4.34 11.59 10.19
C GLY A 64 -4.09 11.80 11.68
N ARG A 65 -3.15 11.07 12.28
CA ARG A 65 -2.73 11.23 13.69
C ARG A 65 -1.45 12.05 13.87
N GLY A 66 -0.84 12.53 12.79
CA GLY A 66 0.46 13.21 12.83
C GLY A 66 1.57 12.34 13.40
N VAL A 67 1.56 11.04 13.09
CA VAL A 67 2.52 10.06 13.58
C VAL A 67 3.51 9.72 12.47
N HIS A 68 4.81 9.69 12.81
CA HIS A 68 5.88 9.37 11.86
C HIS A 68 5.69 7.94 11.29
N PRO A 69 5.93 7.71 9.98
CA PRO A 69 5.68 6.42 9.33
C PRO A 69 6.45 5.26 9.98
N LEU A 70 7.69 5.51 10.40
CA LEU A 70 8.56 4.52 11.05
C LEU A 70 8.38 4.45 12.58
N ARG A 71 7.41 5.17 13.15
CA ARG A 71 7.18 5.11 14.60
C ARG A 71 6.67 3.72 14.97
N GLU A 72 7.43 3.05 15.82
CA GLU A 72 6.99 1.82 16.47
C GLU A 72 6.06 2.13 17.65
N ARG A 73 5.11 1.22 17.86
CA ARG A 73 4.27 1.22 19.06
C ARG A 73 5.08 0.51 20.15
N ARG A 74 5.47 1.22 21.22
CA ARG A 74 6.00 0.54 22.43
C ARG A 74 4.92 -0.43 22.90
N ARG A 75 5.24 -1.73 22.86
CA ARG A 75 4.40 -2.79 23.43
C ARG A 75 4.68 -2.88 24.92
#